data_AF-A0A7S3I5F6-F1
#
_entry.id   AF-A0A7S3I5F6-F1
#
_cell.length_a   1.000
_cell.length_b   1.000
_cell.length_c   1.000
_cell.angle_alpha   90.00
_cell.angle_beta   90.00
_cell.angle_gamma   90.00
#
_symmetry.space_group_name_H-M   'P 1'
#
loop_
_entity.id
_entity.type
_entity.pdbx_description
1 polymer ?
#
loop_
_entity_poly.entity_id
_entity_poly.type
_entity_poly.pdbx_seq_one_letter_code
_entity_poly.pdbx_strand_id
1 'polypeptide(L)'
;PGKEDGQEYAQVTRMLGNGRLEAFCFDGVNRLCHIRGKLRKRVWIGVGDIILLGLREFQDQKADIILKYDGDEARSLKTFGELPDSVQINAVDNMDGEEFGDDNFDFDLEAEDADERDDRGGNIADTI
;
A
#
# COMPACT_ATOMS: atom_id res chain seq x y z
N PRO A 1 -3.51 -14.98 3.31
CA PRO A 1 -3.25 -15.87 4.47
C PRO A 1 -4.53 -16.00 5.31
N GLY A 2 -4.80 -17.18 5.86
CA GLY A 2 -5.90 -17.39 6.82
C GLY A 2 -5.61 -16.70 8.16
N LYS A 3 -6.64 -16.49 8.98
CA LYS A 3 -6.48 -15.95 10.34
C LYS A 3 -5.81 -16.96 11.27
N GLU A 4 -5.03 -16.46 12.21
CA GLU A 4 -4.39 -17.26 13.26
C GLU A 4 -5.05 -17.02 14.63
N ASP A 5 -4.61 -17.76 15.65
CA ASP A 5 -5.10 -17.57 17.01
C ASP A 5 -4.81 -16.14 17.51
N GLY A 6 -5.81 -15.50 18.12
CA GLY A 6 -5.74 -14.09 18.49
C GLY A 6 -5.91 -13.10 17.33
N GLN A 7 -6.37 -13.55 16.16
CA GLN A 7 -6.73 -12.68 15.04
C GLN A 7 -8.20 -12.84 14.66
N GLU A 8 -8.78 -11.78 14.09
CA GLU A 8 -10.15 -11.83 13.58
C GLU A 8 -10.31 -10.93 12.34
N TYR A 9 -11.17 -11.36 11.43
CA TYR A 9 -11.56 -10.57 10.27
C TYR A 9 -12.56 -9.50 10.69
N ALA A 10 -12.50 -8.34 10.03
CA ALA A 10 -13.46 -7.27 10.25
C ALA A 10 -13.71 -6.46 8.99
N GLN A 11 -14.84 -5.75 8.97
CA GLN A 11 -15.14 -4.73 7.98
C GLN A 11 -15.08 -3.34 8.61
N VAL A 12 -14.38 -2.40 7.96
CA VAL A 12 -14.32 -1.02 8.42
C VAL A 12 -15.69 -0.37 8.34
N THR A 13 -16.18 0.16 9.45
CA THR A 13 -17.49 0.84 9.51
C THR A 13 -17.33 2.36 9.47
N ARG A 14 -16.30 2.90 10.12
CA ARG A 14 -16.10 4.36 10.20
C ARG A 14 -14.65 4.75 10.45
N MET A 15 -14.18 5.79 9.78
CA MET A 15 -12.88 6.41 10.05
C MET A 15 -13.00 7.41 11.21
N LEU A 16 -12.12 7.31 12.22
CA LEU A 16 -12.09 8.21 13.38
C LEU A 16 -10.96 9.26 13.29
N GLY A 17 -10.01 9.05 12.38
CA GLY A 17 -8.85 9.93 12.18
C GLY A 17 -7.67 9.57 13.08
N ASN A 18 -6.52 10.22 12.84
CA ASN A 18 -5.25 9.98 13.55
C ASN A 18 -4.88 8.48 13.64
N GLY A 19 -5.04 7.76 12.53
CA GLY A 19 -4.75 6.32 12.44
C GLY A 19 -5.71 5.41 13.22
N ARG A 20 -6.89 5.90 13.60
CA ARG A 20 -7.93 5.11 14.28
C ARG A 20 -9.17 4.99 13.42
N LEU A 21 -9.84 3.84 13.53
CA LEU A 21 -11.11 3.55 12.88
C LEU A 21 -11.96 2.62 13.76
N GLU A 22 -13.23 2.51 13.41
CA GLU A 22 -14.17 1.54 13.97
C GLU A 22 -14.39 0.45 12.92
N ALA A 23 -14.40 -0.81 13.36
CA ALA A 23 -14.63 -1.95 12.50
C ALA A 23 -15.56 -2.97 13.18
N PHE A 24 -16.47 -3.54 12.39
CA PHE A 24 -17.34 -4.62 12.81
C PHE A 24 -16.63 -5.94 12.55
N CYS A 25 -16.32 -6.65 13.62
CA CYS A 25 -15.62 -7.93 13.56
C CYS A 25 -16.63 -9.05 13.31
N PHE A 26 -16.21 -10.09 12.60
CA PHE A 26 -17.12 -11.20 12.25
C PHE A 26 -17.42 -12.16 13.41
N ASP A 27 -16.84 -11.91 14.59
CA ASP A 27 -17.29 -12.48 15.86
C ASP A 27 -18.49 -11.71 16.48
N GLY A 28 -18.95 -10.64 15.84
CA GLY A 28 -20.10 -9.84 16.23
C GLY A 28 -19.79 -8.62 17.09
N VAL A 29 -18.53 -8.32 17.37
CA VAL A 29 -18.12 -7.18 18.21
C VAL A 29 -17.65 -6.00 17.37
N ASN A 30 -18.10 -4.80 17.70
CA ASN A 30 -17.53 -3.55 17.16
C ASN A 30 -16.30 -3.16 17.97
N ARG A 31 -15.14 -3.02 17.31
CA ARG A 31 -13.87 -2.69 17.97
C ARG A 31 -13.28 -1.38 17.47
N LEU A 32 -12.63 -0.68 18.39
CA LEU A 32 -11.79 0.47 18.08
C LEU A 32 -10.42 -0.03 17.61
N CYS A 33 -10.13 0.19 16.34
CA CYS A 33 -8.94 -0.35 15.70
C CYS A 33 -7.89 0.74 15.49
N HIS A 34 -6.62 0.35 15.65
CA HIS A 34 -5.47 1.21 15.41
C HIS A 34 -4.64 0.71 14.22
N ILE A 35 -4.41 1.57 13.23
CA ILE A 35 -3.63 1.23 12.04
C ILE A 35 -2.15 1.13 12.43
N ARG A 36 -1.55 -0.06 12.30
CA ARG A 36 -0.12 -0.24 12.57
C ARG A 36 0.72 0.66 11.65
N GLY A 37 1.80 1.21 12.19
CA GLY A 37 2.62 2.20 11.49
C GLY A 37 3.16 1.74 10.12
N LYS A 38 3.48 0.44 9.97
CA LYS A 38 3.91 -0.16 8.69
C LYS A 38 2.83 -0.10 7.62
N LEU A 39 1.56 -0.23 8.01
CA LEU A 39 0.41 -0.22 7.11
C LEU A 39 0.03 1.22 6.75
N ARG A 40 0.03 2.13 7.74
CA ARG A 40 -0.29 3.55 7.56
C ARG A 40 0.55 4.26 6.50
N LYS A 41 1.78 3.79 6.24
CA LYS A 41 2.67 4.37 5.22
C LYS A 41 2.48 3.80 3.81
N ARG A 42 1.85 2.62 3.68
CA ARG A 42 1.88 1.83 2.43
C ARG A 42 0.51 1.53 1.85
N VAL A 43 -0.54 1.62 2.66
CA VAL A 43 -1.87 1.16 2.26
C VAL A 43 -2.88 2.16 2.78
N TRP A 44 -3.71 2.68 1.87
CA TRP A 44 -4.89 3.45 2.24
C TRP A 44 -6.00 2.52 2.76
N ILE A 45 -6.67 2.91 3.85
CA ILE A 45 -7.79 2.14 4.42
C ILE A 45 -9.01 3.04 4.47
N GLY A 46 -10.08 2.58 3.84
CA GLY A 46 -11.37 3.24 3.73
C GLY A 46 -12.51 2.47 4.41
N VAL A 47 -13.71 3.07 4.37
CA VAL A 47 -14.93 2.44 4.88
C VAL A 47 -15.38 1.31 3.94
N GLY A 48 -15.75 0.17 4.51
CA GLY A 48 -16.17 -1.02 3.79
C GLY A 48 -15.04 -1.98 3.42
N ASP A 49 -13.78 -1.60 3.63
CA ASP A 49 -12.62 -2.48 3.43
C ASP A 49 -12.64 -3.67 4.39
N ILE A 50 -12.15 -4.80 3.90
CA ILE A 50 -11.95 -6.01 4.69
C ILE A 50 -10.53 -6.00 5.26
N ILE A 51 -10.43 -6.16 6.57
CA ILE A 51 -9.16 -6.06 7.30
C ILE A 51 -8.96 -7.26 8.23
N LEU A 52 -7.70 -7.54 8.52
CA LEU A 52 -7.28 -8.49 9.55
C LEU A 52 -6.88 -7.74 10.82
N LEU A 53 -7.51 -8.09 11.93
CA LEU A 53 -7.24 -7.54 13.24
C LEU A 53 -6.39 -8.49 14.07
N GLY A 54 -5.44 -7.95 14.82
CA GLY A 54 -4.82 -8.60 15.97
C GLY A 54 -5.55 -8.19 17.23
N LEU A 55 -6.14 -9.16 17.92
CA LEU A 55 -6.83 -8.98 19.18
C LEU A 55 -5.83 -8.77 20.31
N ARG A 56 -6.28 -8.09 21.37
CA ARG A 56 -5.49 -7.85 22.58
C ARG A 56 -6.00 -8.70 23.71
N GLU A 57 -5.09 -9.25 24.52
CA GLU A 57 -5.42 -10.16 25.61
C GLU A 57 -6.28 -9.52 26.72
N PHE A 58 -6.12 -8.21 26.96
CA PHE A 58 -6.72 -7.51 28.11
C PHE A 58 -7.65 -6.35 27.74
N GLN A 59 -7.89 -6.11 26.44
CA GLN A 59 -8.78 -5.03 25.95
C GLN A 59 -9.50 -5.48 24.69
N ASP A 60 -10.49 -6.37 24.82
CA ASP A 60 -11.24 -6.92 23.69
C ASP A 60 -11.90 -5.84 22.81
N GLN A 61 -12.31 -4.72 23.40
CA GLN A 61 -12.90 -3.58 22.67
C GLN A 61 -11.89 -2.84 21.75
N LYS A 62 -10.61 -3.22 21.78
CA LYS A 62 -9.56 -2.61 20.97
C LYS A 62 -8.74 -3.67 20.24
N ALA A 63 -8.37 -3.35 19.02
CA ALA A 63 -7.55 -4.21 18.19
C ALA A 63 -6.53 -3.39 17.37
N ASP A 64 -5.52 -4.06 16.85
CA ASP A 64 -4.52 -3.47 15.95
C ASP A 64 -4.67 -4.05 14.55
N ILE A 65 -4.65 -3.21 13.52
CA ILE A 65 -4.82 -3.66 12.13
C ILE A 65 -3.51 -4.22 11.62
N ILE A 66 -3.54 -5.48 11.19
CA ILE A 66 -2.37 -6.22 10.69
C ILE A 66 -2.25 -6.05 9.16
N LEU A 67 -3.36 -6.24 8.45
CA LEU A 67 -3.42 -6.32 6.98
C LEU A 67 -4.77 -5.79 6.49
N LYS A 68 -4.78 -5.24 5.27
CA LYS A 68 -5.98 -4.99 4.45
C LYS A 68 -6.02 -6.04 3.34
N TYR A 69 -7.20 -6.59 3.08
CA TYR A 69 -7.42 -7.46 1.93
C TYR A 69 -7.99 -6.66 0.78
N ASP A 70 -7.47 -6.91 -0.43
CA ASP A 70 -8.04 -6.33 -1.64
C ASP A 70 -9.40 -6.96 -1.95
N GLY A 71 -10.17 -6.32 -2.83
CA GLY A 71 -11.51 -6.79 -3.19
C GLY A 71 -11.53 -8.24 -3.71
N ASP A 72 -10.50 -8.65 -4.45
CA ASP A 72 -10.38 -10.00 -5.00
C ASP A 72 -9.99 -11.03 -3.92
N GLU A 73 -9.09 -10.66 -3.01
CA GLU A 73 -8.72 -11.49 -1.87
C GLU A 73 -9.91 -11.69 -0.92
N ALA A 74 -10.69 -10.63 -0.67
CA ALA A 74 -11.91 -10.70 0.13
C ALA A 74 -12.96 -11.64 -0.48
N ARG A 75 -13.12 -11.67 -1.81
CA ARG A 75 -14.02 -12.62 -2.49
C ARG A 75 -13.52 -14.06 -2.37
N SER A 76 -12.21 -14.23 -2.39
CA SER A 76 -11.59 -15.54 -2.15
C SER A 76 -11.88 -16.01 -0.72
N LEU A 77 -11.75 -15.14 0.29
CA LEU A 77 -12.09 -15.46 1.69
C LEU A 77 -13.56 -15.88 1.86
N LYS A 78 -14.49 -15.22 1.16
CA LYS A 78 -15.89 -15.63 1.12
C LYS A 78 -16.07 -17.04 0.51
N THR A 79 -15.34 -17.34 -0.55
CA THR A 79 -15.36 -18.67 -1.20
C THR A 79 -14.79 -19.76 -0.29
N PHE A 80 -13.80 -19.43 0.54
CA PHE A 80 -13.25 -20.33 1.56
C PHE A 80 -14.15 -20.50 2.80
N GLY A 81 -15.23 -19.72 2.91
CA GLY A 81 -16.15 -19.76 4.06
C GLY A 81 -15.65 -19.04 5.30
N GLU A 82 -14.59 -18.24 5.19
CA GLU A 82 -14.04 -17.44 6.29
C GLU A 82 -14.88 -16.18 6.58
N LEU A 83 -15.58 -15.69 5.56
CA LEU A 83 -16.46 -14.53 5.66
C LEU A 83 -17.92 -14.92 5.43
N PRO A 84 -18.88 -14.31 6.15
CA PRO A 84 -20.28 -14.58 5.93
C PRO A 84 -20.74 -14.09 4.55
N ASP A 85 -21.74 -14.77 3.98
CA ASP A 85 -22.25 -14.43 2.64
C ASP A 85 -22.86 -13.03 2.53
N SER A 86 -23.31 -12.48 3.66
CA SER A 86 -23.90 -11.14 3.74
C SER A 86 -22.89 -10.00 3.59
N VAL A 87 -21.58 -10.28 3.60
CA VAL A 87 -20.56 -9.24 3.50
C VAL A 87 -20.60 -8.57 2.13
N GLN A 88 -20.68 -7.24 2.14
CA GLN A 88 -20.59 -6.41 0.94
C GLN A 88 -19.14 -5.99 0.74
N ILE A 89 -18.50 -6.48 -0.31
CA ILE A 89 -17.10 -6.18 -0.63
C ILE A 89 -17.07 -5.02 -1.64
N ASN A 90 -16.50 -3.89 -1.23
CA ASN A 90 -16.26 -2.76 -2.13
C ASN A 90 -15.08 -3.09 -3.06
N ALA A 91 -15.24 -2.84 -4.35
CA ALA A 91 -14.23 -3.17 -5.37
C ALA A 91 -13.22 -2.02 -5.64
N VAL A 92 -13.26 -0.96 -4.83
CA VAL A 92 -12.52 0.28 -5.11
C VAL A 92 -11.13 0.28 -4.46
N ASP A 93 -10.25 -0.59 -4.92
CA ASP A 93 -8.81 -0.44 -4.62
C ASP A 93 -7.99 -1.17 -5.68
N ASN A 94 -7.52 -0.43 -6.67
CA ASN A 94 -6.51 -0.84 -7.66
C ASN A 94 -5.93 0.44 -8.28
N MET A 95 -5.31 1.32 -7.46
CA MET A 95 -4.46 2.39 -8.00
C MET A 95 -3.54 3.09 -6.97
N ASP A 96 -2.88 2.37 -6.05
CA ASP A 96 -1.82 2.95 -5.21
C ASP A 96 -0.62 2.01 -5.00
N GLY A 97 -0.37 1.16 -5.99
CA GLY A 97 0.82 0.32 -6.10
C GLY A 97 1.85 0.82 -7.11
N GLU A 98 1.86 2.11 -7.45
CA GLU A 98 3.08 2.66 -8.06
C GLU A 98 4.15 2.58 -6.98
N GLU A 99 5.07 1.63 -7.15
CA GLU A 99 6.34 1.58 -6.46
C GLU A 99 6.80 3.01 -6.26
N PHE A 100 7.12 3.38 -5.01
CA PHE A 100 8.19 4.34 -4.82
C PHE A 100 9.40 3.69 -5.48
N GLY A 101 9.55 3.98 -6.78
CA GLY A 101 10.76 3.76 -7.53
C GLY A 101 11.86 4.29 -6.64
N ASP A 102 12.74 3.37 -6.29
CA ASP A 102 14.16 3.60 -6.11
C ASP A 102 14.51 5.05 -5.84
N ASP A 103 15.06 5.32 -4.67
CA ASP A 103 15.99 6.44 -4.47
C ASP A 103 17.19 6.24 -5.44
N ASN A 104 16.95 6.28 -6.75
CA ASN A 104 17.93 6.61 -7.78
C ASN A 104 18.16 8.11 -7.62
N PHE A 105 18.94 8.43 -6.59
CA PHE A 105 19.76 9.62 -6.54
C PHE A 105 20.62 9.58 -7.82
N ASP A 106 20.06 10.10 -8.90
CA ASP A 106 20.82 10.45 -10.08
C ASP A 106 21.69 11.63 -9.64
N PHE A 107 22.88 11.30 -9.13
CA PHE A 107 23.95 12.25 -8.91
C PHE A 107 24.36 12.71 -10.30
N ASP A 108 23.67 13.77 -10.73
CA ASP A 108 23.90 14.61 -11.87
C ASP A 108 25.39 14.65 -12.23
N LEU A 109 25.76 13.79 -13.17
CA LEU A 109 27.09 13.74 -13.77
C LEU A 109 27.05 14.68 -14.98
N GLU A 110 26.97 15.99 -14.69
CA GLU A 110 27.19 17.05 -15.66
C GLU A 110 28.41 17.88 -15.23
N ALA A 111 29.59 17.43 -15.66
CA ALA A 111 30.67 18.35 -15.98
C ALA A 111 30.85 18.29 -17.50
N GLU A 112 30.21 19.26 -18.15
CA GLU A 112 30.22 19.49 -19.60
C GLU A 112 31.65 19.54 -20.15
N ASP A 113 31.87 18.78 -21.24
CA ASP A 113 33.06 18.80 -22.07
C ASP A 113 33.30 20.21 -22.64
N ALA A 114 34.45 20.80 -22.30
CA ALA A 114 34.89 22.08 -22.83
C ALA A 114 35.80 21.91 -24.06
N ASP A 115 35.19 22.15 -25.22
CA ASP A 115 35.72 22.80 -26.45
C ASP A 115 36.86 22.13 -27.25
N GLU A 116 36.47 21.46 -28.35
CA GLU A 116 37.28 21.21 -29.54
C GLU A 116 37.59 22.53 -30.27
N ARG A 117 38.88 22.89 -30.43
CA ARG A 117 39.28 23.95 -31.37
C ARG A 117 39.49 23.37 -32.77
N ASP A 118 38.54 23.63 -33.67
CA ASP A 118 38.72 23.57 -35.12
C ASP A 118 38.86 25.00 -35.67
N ASP A 119 40.06 25.37 -36.16
CA ASP A 119 40.18 26.47 -37.12
C ASP A 119 40.82 25.94 -38.41
N ARG A 120 40.00 26.00 -39.45
CA ARG A 120 40.17 25.36 -40.76
C ARG A 120 41.06 26.18 -41.69
N GLY A 121 41.79 25.49 -42.57
CA GLY A 121 42.29 26.09 -43.81
C GLY A 121 43.17 25.16 -44.64
N GLY A 122 42.56 24.33 -45.49
CA GLY A 122 43.25 23.27 -46.25
C GLY A 122 43.92 23.66 -47.58
N ASN A 123 44.93 22.86 -47.93
CA ASN A 123 45.35 22.25 -49.23
C ASN A 123 45.34 23.04 -50.55
N ILE A 124 46.44 22.95 -51.34
CA ILE A 124 46.65 21.96 -52.43
C ILE A 124 48.06 22.11 -53.06
N ALA A 125 48.54 21.03 -53.69
CA ALA A 125 49.84 20.84 -54.34
C ALA A 125 50.02 21.50 -55.73
N ASP A 126 51.29 21.58 -56.15
CA ASP A 126 51.95 21.74 -57.47
C ASP A 126 51.18 22.01 -58.77
N THR A 127 51.82 22.82 -59.65
CA THR A 127 51.77 22.98 -61.14
C THR A 127 51.82 24.48 -61.46
N ILE A 128 52.85 25.13 -62.03
CA ILE A 128 53.75 24.89 -63.18
C ILE A 128 55.15 25.42 -62.85
#